data_AF-A0A4R9ITC1-F1
#
_entry.id   AF-A0A4R9ITC1-F1
#
_cell.length_a   1.000
_cell.length_b   1.000
_cell.length_c   1.000
_cell.angle_alpha   90.00
_cell.angle_beta   90.00
_cell.angle_gamma   90.00
#
_symmetry.space_group_name_H-M   'P 1'
#
loop_
_entity.id
_entity.type
_entity.pdbx_description
1 polymer ?
#
loop_
_entity_poly.entity_id
_entity_poly.type
_entity_poly.pdbx_seq_one_letter_code
_entity_poly.pdbx_strand_id
1 'polypeptide(L)'
;MKRITIILSILVFQFCVSQQNKTQKPQKQYEFILRSAISNFEIVFKSSPKKNDLVEQKVKFIMEQAVKGEIVFTIDINANNDLSAMGFNDYYNENRKPAIIIGTYFLDQYEKNPSVFYSALVHEFTHAYDYFNSQQYFVFYKNNRMVKALFEADAYAIESLFIENYLLPQQFKITKFETFLVEDFKNTNLSKIILINQIASIHLLHNFLQIRDSKESIENKTNALNAIGENLLEKFNSIPEIKDNELKMEVLSFYITYISMMDQLVYDIEQKESNTILDTEKFSLQNYKKLYQTKQSISEKIKMYEPEFQEYIIKENARIRIEI
;
A
#
# COMPACT_ATOMS: atom_id res chain seq x y z
N MET A 1 -9.10 -36.03 -47.90
CA MET A 1 -8.91 -36.80 -46.64
C MET A 1 -7.54 -36.49 -46.07
N LYS A 2 -7.49 -36.19 -44.76
CA LYS A 2 -6.31 -36.02 -43.86
C LYS A 2 -5.48 -34.74 -44.08
N ARG A 3 -5.49 -33.71 -43.20
CA ARG A 3 -5.11 -33.56 -41.77
C ARG A 3 -3.61 -33.22 -41.57
N ILE A 4 -3.38 -32.00 -41.00
CA ILE A 4 -2.33 -31.60 -40.02
C ILE A 4 -0.92 -31.38 -40.67
N THR A 5 -0.06 -30.39 -40.38
CA THR A 5 0.18 -29.52 -39.21
C THR A 5 0.97 -28.26 -39.61
N ILE A 6 0.67 -27.15 -38.95
CA ILE A 6 1.50 -25.96 -38.76
C ILE A 6 2.68 -26.29 -37.83
N ILE A 7 3.93 -25.97 -38.20
CA ILE A 7 4.95 -25.55 -37.23
C ILE A 7 5.74 -24.41 -37.86
N LEU A 8 5.28 -23.18 -37.60
CA LEU A 8 6.03 -21.96 -37.86
C LEU A 8 6.95 -21.76 -36.66
N SER A 9 8.25 -21.81 -36.91
CA SER A 9 9.31 -21.60 -35.92
C SER A 9 9.20 -20.20 -35.30
N ILE A 10 8.60 -20.13 -34.11
CA ILE A 10 8.73 -18.97 -33.23
C ILE A 10 10.11 -19.06 -32.58
N LEU A 11 10.99 -18.16 -33.03
CA LEU A 11 12.18 -17.74 -32.32
C LEU A 11 11.80 -17.42 -30.86
N VAL A 12 12.09 -18.37 -29.97
CA VAL A 12 12.14 -18.12 -28.54
C VAL A 12 13.32 -17.18 -28.32
N PHE A 13 13.03 -15.88 -28.30
CA PHE A 13 13.88 -14.93 -27.59
C PHE A 13 13.83 -15.33 -26.12
N GLN A 14 14.71 -16.26 -25.74
CA GLN A 14 15.10 -16.39 -24.35
C GLN A 14 15.75 -15.05 -24.01
N PHE A 15 15.01 -14.19 -23.32
CA PHE A 15 15.64 -13.19 -22.49
C PHE A 15 16.58 -13.94 -21.57
N CYS A 16 17.86 -13.94 -21.91
CA CYS A 16 18.93 -14.04 -20.93
C CYS A 16 18.76 -12.84 -20.00
N VAL A 17 17.85 -12.97 -19.03
CA VAL A 17 17.99 -12.27 -17.78
C VAL A 17 19.31 -12.78 -17.24
N SER A 18 20.35 -11.99 -17.43
CA SER A 18 21.60 -12.11 -16.71
C SER A 18 21.22 -12.04 -15.23
N GLN A 19 20.94 -13.20 -14.62
CA GLN A 19 21.11 -13.37 -13.20
C GLN A 19 22.61 -13.21 -12.98
N GLN A 20 23.04 -11.95 -12.80
CA GLN A 20 24.27 -11.69 -12.08
C GLN A 20 24.10 -12.41 -10.74
N ASN A 21 24.76 -13.56 -10.61
CA ASN A 21 25.13 -14.12 -9.31
C ASN A 21 26.04 -13.09 -8.64
N LYS A 22 25.47 -11.99 -8.15
CA LYS A 22 26.12 -11.14 -7.16
C LYS A 22 26.23 -12.03 -5.93
N THR A 23 27.45 -12.46 -5.65
CA THR A 23 27.80 -13.09 -4.39
C THR A 23 27.30 -12.17 -3.28
N GLN A 24 26.33 -12.66 -2.51
CA GLN A 24 25.72 -11.92 -1.42
C GLN A 24 26.82 -11.45 -0.45
N LYS A 25 26.80 -10.17 -0.05
CA LYS A 25 27.81 -9.65 0.87
C LYS A 25 27.70 -10.36 2.23
N PRO A 26 28.78 -10.50 3.00
CA PRO A 26 28.71 -11.02 4.37
C PRO A 26 27.80 -10.14 5.25
N GLN A 27 27.06 -10.74 6.18
CA GLN A 27 26.12 -10.01 7.08
C GLN A 27 26.76 -8.79 7.76
N LYS A 28 28.00 -8.91 8.26
CA LYS A 28 28.72 -7.79 8.90
C LYS A 28 28.89 -6.57 7.98
N GLN A 29 29.00 -6.79 6.67
CA GLN A 29 29.10 -5.70 5.71
C GLN A 29 27.75 -4.98 5.55
N TYR A 30 26.64 -5.72 5.52
CA TYR A 30 25.31 -5.12 5.52
C TYR A 30 25.00 -4.34 6.81
N GLU A 31 25.46 -4.83 7.97
CA GLU A 31 25.35 -4.09 9.24
C GLU A 31 26.09 -2.75 9.20
N PHE A 32 27.28 -2.71 8.60
CA PHE A 32 28.03 -1.47 8.42
C PHE A 32 27.29 -0.49 7.49
N ILE A 33 26.78 -0.99 6.35
CA ILE A 33 25.99 -0.18 5.40
C ILE A 33 24.76 0.39 6.10
N LEU A 34 24.00 -0.42 6.84
CA LEU A 34 22.81 0.01 7.56
C LEU A 34 23.13 1.10 8.59
N ARG A 35 24.18 0.90 9.41
CA ARG A 35 24.61 1.92 10.39
C ARG A 35 24.99 3.24 9.73
N SER A 36 25.70 3.17 8.61
CA SER A 36 26.04 4.36 7.81
C SER A 36 24.78 5.02 7.25
N ALA A 37 23.84 4.23 6.72
CA ALA A 37 22.60 4.72 6.13
C ALA A 37 21.72 5.44 7.15
N ILE A 38 21.55 4.88 8.35
CA ILE A 38 20.80 5.53 9.44
C ILE A 38 21.51 6.81 9.92
N SER A 39 22.83 6.79 10.05
CA SER A 39 23.59 7.98 10.47
C SER A 39 23.47 9.10 9.44
N ASN A 40 23.58 8.77 8.15
CA ASN A 40 23.44 9.74 7.07
C ASN A 40 22.00 10.24 6.92
N PHE A 41 21.00 9.38 7.13
CA PHE A 41 19.60 9.78 7.22
C PHE A 41 19.40 10.86 8.29
N GLU A 42 19.94 10.65 9.49
CA GLU A 42 19.82 11.62 10.58
C GLU A 42 20.46 12.97 10.22
N ILE A 43 21.62 12.95 9.55
CA ILE A 43 22.27 14.15 9.04
C ILE A 43 21.34 14.87 8.06
N VAL A 44 20.85 14.17 7.01
CA VAL A 44 19.95 14.72 5.99
C VAL A 44 18.68 15.31 6.61
N PHE A 45 18.08 14.60 7.56
CA PHE A 45 16.89 15.05 8.27
C PHE A 45 17.16 16.34 9.05
N LYS A 46 18.28 16.41 9.81
CA LYS A 46 18.65 17.58 10.62
C LYS A 46 19.09 18.77 9.77
N SER A 47 19.89 18.55 8.72
CA SER A 47 20.46 19.59 7.87
C SER A 47 19.49 20.20 6.87
N SER A 48 18.32 19.58 6.64
CA SER A 48 17.38 20.11 5.63
C SER A 48 17.00 21.57 5.89
N PRO A 49 17.07 22.45 4.87
CA PRO A 49 16.70 23.86 4.98
C PRO A 49 15.18 24.07 5.08
N LYS A 50 14.38 23.07 4.72
CA LYS A 50 12.94 23.04 4.93
C LYS A 50 12.58 21.96 5.93
N LYS A 51 11.51 22.18 6.66
CA LYS A 51 10.95 21.23 7.63
C LYS A 51 9.46 21.09 7.40
N ASN A 52 8.93 19.96 7.86
CA ASN A 52 7.50 19.69 7.89
C ASN A 52 7.17 19.06 9.24
N ASP A 53 6.22 19.66 9.96
CA ASP A 53 5.90 19.29 11.34
C ASP A 53 5.46 17.83 11.50
N LEU A 54 4.66 17.31 10.54
CA LEU A 54 4.17 15.93 10.59
C LEU A 54 5.31 14.92 10.38
N VAL A 55 6.22 15.23 9.46
CA VAL A 55 7.43 14.42 9.25
C VAL A 55 8.34 14.50 10.48
N GLU A 56 8.56 15.70 11.03
CA GLU A 56 9.41 15.87 12.21
C GLU A 56 8.89 15.10 13.42
N GLN A 57 7.59 15.17 13.68
CA GLN A 57 6.95 14.46 14.78
C GLN A 57 7.24 12.96 14.71
N LYS A 58 6.96 12.34 13.56
CA LYS A 58 7.11 10.90 13.37
C LYS A 58 8.58 10.47 13.44
N VAL A 59 9.46 11.17 12.72
CA VAL A 59 10.89 10.85 12.69
C VAL A 59 11.53 11.00 14.06
N LYS A 60 11.31 12.12 14.76
CA LYS A 60 11.88 12.33 16.10
C LYS A 60 11.39 11.28 17.07
N PHE A 61 10.09 11.01 17.10
CA PHE A 61 9.51 10.02 17.99
C PHE A 61 10.12 8.62 17.78
N ILE A 62 10.24 8.16 16.53
CA ILE A 62 10.78 6.82 16.25
C ILE A 62 12.29 6.73 16.51
N MET A 63 13.05 7.78 16.19
CA MET A 63 14.47 7.83 16.54
C MET A 63 14.67 7.78 18.07
N GLU A 64 13.80 8.43 18.86
CA GLU A 64 13.83 8.31 20.32
C GLU A 64 13.47 6.90 20.82
N GLN A 65 12.50 6.22 20.21
CA GLN A 65 12.19 4.82 20.55
C GLN A 65 13.36 3.90 20.21
N ALA A 66 14.08 4.14 19.11
CA ALA A 66 15.25 3.38 18.73
C ALA A 66 16.39 3.55 19.74
N VAL A 67 16.64 4.78 20.20
CA VAL A 67 17.65 5.07 21.25
C VAL A 67 17.29 4.37 22.57
N LYS A 68 16.00 4.28 22.92
CA LYS A 68 15.51 3.55 24.10
C LYS A 68 15.57 2.03 23.96
N GLY A 69 15.80 1.50 22.74
CA GLY A 69 15.76 0.07 22.45
C GLY A 69 14.33 -0.51 22.39
N GLU A 70 13.33 0.34 22.18
CA GLU A 70 11.92 -0.08 22.06
C GLU A 70 11.56 -0.51 20.64
N ILE A 71 12.33 -0.07 19.64
CA ILE A 71 12.29 -0.55 18.27
C ILE A 71 13.70 -0.87 17.80
N VAL A 72 13.85 -1.93 17.00
CA VAL A 72 15.15 -2.38 16.48
C VAL A 72 15.20 -2.32 14.96
N PHE A 73 16.41 -2.24 14.41
CA PHE A 73 16.64 -2.39 12.96
C PHE A 73 17.25 -3.76 12.70
N THR A 74 16.64 -4.54 11.81
CA THR A 74 17.05 -5.90 11.49
C THR A 74 17.28 -6.09 10.01
N ILE A 75 18.25 -6.90 9.62
CA ILE A 75 18.54 -7.20 8.22
C ILE A 75 17.91 -8.54 7.85
N ASP A 76 17.09 -8.55 6.81
CA ASP A 76 16.61 -9.80 6.20
C ASP A 76 17.48 -10.16 4.99
N ILE A 77 18.29 -11.20 5.16
CA ILE A 77 19.18 -11.72 4.12
C ILE A 77 18.45 -12.51 3.02
N ASN A 78 17.17 -12.83 3.22
CA ASN A 78 16.35 -13.58 2.26
C ASN A 78 15.42 -12.66 1.47
N ALA A 79 15.14 -11.45 1.96
CA ALA A 79 14.36 -10.43 1.25
C ALA A 79 15.21 -9.76 0.15
N ASN A 80 15.28 -10.42 -1.01
CA ASN A 80 16.27 -10.10 -2.05
C ASN A 80 15.71 -9.50 -3.35
N ASN A 81 14.40 -9.31 -3.49
CA ASN A 81 13.82 -9.23 -4.84
C ASN A 81 13.09 -7.93 -5.22
N ASP A 82 12.77 -7.01 -4.31
CA ASP A 82 12.15 -5.72 -4.70
C ASP A 82 12.18 -4.62 -3.61
N LEU A 83 11.50 -3.50 -3.92
CA LEU A 83 11.31 -2.32 -3.08
C LEU A 83 10.31 -2.51 -1.94
N SER A 84 9.67 -3.68 -1.83
CA SER A 84 8.89 -4.04 -0.63
C SER A 84 9.75 -4.67 0.46
N ALA A 85 11.07 -4.76 0.23
CA ALA A 85 12.00 -5.38 1.15
C ALA A 85 12.36 -4.50 2.37
N MET A 86 11.78 -3.30 2.54
CA MET A 86 11.78 -2.60 3.84
C MET A 86 10.37 -2.69 4.42
N GLY A 87 10.25 -2.99 5.71
CA GLY A 87 8.95 -3.15 6.35
C GLY A 87 9.00 -3.08 7.86
N PHE A 88 7.99 -2.46 8.46
CA PHE A 88 7.74 -2.48 9.88
C PHE A 88 7.05 -3.79 10.29
N ASN A 89 7.57 -4.43 11.33
CA ASN A 89 6.99 -5.61 11.95
C ASN A 89 6.75 -5.36 13.43
N ASP A 90 5.47 -5.44 13.83
CA ASP A 90 5.05 -5.22 15.22
C ASP A 90 5.38 -6.37 16.17
N TYR A 91 5.61 -7.58 15.64
CA TYR A 91 5.80 -8.82 16.41
C TYR A 91 4.80 -8.99 17.57
N TYR A 92 3.57 -8.49 17.40
CA TYR A 92 2.53 -8.53 18.41
C TYR A 92 2.18 -9.98 18.76
N ASN A 93 2.10 -10.27 20.06
CA ASN A 93 2.02 -11.62 20.65
C ASN A 93 3.28 -12.49 20.51
N GLU A 94 4.39 -11.95 19.99
CA GLU A 94 5.70 -12.59 20.09
C GLU A 94 6.53 -11.95 21.21
N ASN A 95 7.42 -12.73 21.84
CA ASN A 95 8.38 -12.22 22.83
C ASN A 95 9.55 -11.49 22.13
N ARG A 96 9.24 -10.54 21.25
CA ARG A 96 10.20 -9.80 20.43
C ARG A 96 9.84 -8.32 20.41
N LYS A 97 10.87 -7.46 20.30
CA LYS A 97 10.67 -6.02 20.10
C LYS A 97 10.21 -5.76 18.67
N PRO A 98 9.31 -4.77 18.43
CA PRO A 98 9.01 -4.30 17.08
C PRO A 98 10.29 -3.96 16.31
N ALA A 99 10.28 -4.20 15.00
CA ALA A 99 11.45 -4.02 14.17
C ALA A 99 11.12 -3.33 12.85
N ILE A 100 12.07 -2.55 12.35
CA ILE A 100 12.15 -2.18 10.94
C ILE A 100 13.09 -3.17 10.29
N ILE A 101 12.53 -4.00 9.42
CA ILE A 101 13.23 -5.04 8.68
C ILE A 101 13.71 -4.43 7.37
N ILE A 102 14.99 -4.59 7.05
CA ILE A 102 15.61 -4.12 5.81
C ILE A 102 16.22 -5.29 5.06
N GLY A 103 15.71 -5.56 3.88
CA GLY A 103 16.23 -6.56 2.97
C GLY A 103 17.53 -6.12 2.31
N THR A 104 18.37 -7.09 1.96
CA THR A 104 19.70 -6.80 1.43
C THR A 104 19.69 -6.06 0.09
N TYR A 105 18.61 -6.21 -0.70
CA TYR A 105 18.41 -5.45 -1.93
C TYR A 105 18.47 -3.93 -1.70
N PHE A 106 17.78 -3.39 -0.68
CA PHE A 106 17.82 -1.96 -0.34
C PHE A 106 19.23 -1.50 0.04
N LEU A 107 19.94 -2.31 0.84
CA LEU A 107 21.29 -2.00 1.28
C LEU A 107 22.29 -2.05 0.12
N ASP A 108 22.06 -2.90 -0.88
CA ASP A 108 22.88 -2.94 -2.08
C ASP A 108 22.66 -1.76 -3.03
N GLN A 109 21.47 -1.14 -2.99
CA GLN A 109 21.17 0.07 -3.77
C GLN A 109 21.52 1.37 -3.05
N TYR A 110 21.74 1.35 -1.74
CA TYR A 110 21.92 2.55 -0.91
C TYR A 110 23.00 3.51 -1.45
N GLU A 111 24.16 3.00 -1.86
CA GLU A 111 25.24 3.85 -2.40
C GLU A 111 24.86 4.57 -3.70
N LYS A 112 23.98 3.96 -4.52
CA LYS A 112 23.56 4.52 -5.81
C LYS A 112 22.34 5.42 -5.68
N ASN A 113 21.39 5.00 -4.86
CA ASN A 113 20.09 5.61 -4.68
C ASN A 113 19.81 5.79 -3.17
N PRO A 114 20.52 6.69 -2.47
CA PRO A 114 20.29 6.90 -1.03
C PRO A 114 18.91 7.52 -0.75
N SER A 115 18.32 8.23 -1.72
CA SER A 115 17.02 8.90 -1.59
C SER A 115 15.89 7.90 -1.28
N VAL A 116 15.81 6.80 -2.05
CA VAL A 116 14.77 5.78 -1.87
C VAL A 116 14.92 5.05 -0.54
N PHE A 117 16.14 4.86 -0.05
CA PHE A 117 16.35 4.29 1.28
C PHE A 117 15.77 5.22 2.35
N TYR A 118 16.05 6.53 2.26
CA TYR A 118 15.55 7.50 3.22
C TYR A 118 14.02 7.68 3.15
N SER A 119 13.44 7.69 1.94
CA SER A 119 11.99 7.82 1.77
C SER A 119 11.26 6.59 2.31
N ALA A 120 11.73 5.38 1.96
CA ALA A 120 11.18 4.12 2.49
C ALA A 120 11.36 4.03 4.02
N LEU A 121 12.47 4.51 4.57
CA LEU A 121 12.66 4.53 6.02
C LEU A 121 11.60 5.41 6.72
N VAL A 122 11.26 6.56 6.13
CA VAL A 122 10.21 7.45 6.66
C VAL A 122 8.82 6.85 6.51
N HIS A 123 8.59 6.10 5.44
CA HIS A 123 7.39 5.27 5.28
C HIS A 123 7.22 4.32 6.47
N GLU A 124 8.26 3.53 6.78
CA GLU A 124 8.20 2.58 7.90
C GLU A 124 8.16 3.26 9.27
N PHE A 125 8.77 4.43 9.42
CA PHE A 125 8.63 5.23 10.64
C PHE A 125 7.18 5.66 10.88
N THR A 126 6.40 5.84 9.81
CA THR A 126 4.98 6.17 9.94
C THR A 126 4.20 4.98 10.50
N HIS A 127 4.40 3.77 9.96
CA HIS A 127 3.78 2.57 10.51
C HIS A 127 4.18 2.30 11.96
N ALA A 128 5.47 2.45 12.28
CA ALA A 128 5.95 2.31 13.65
C ALA A 128 5.31 3.36 14.58
N TYR A 129 5.17 4.60 14.12
CA TYR A 129 4.56 5.68 14.90
C TYR A 129 3.10 5.37 15.21
N ASP A 130 2.34 4.90 14.22
CA ASP A 130 0.94 4.53 14.39
C ASP A 130 0.78 3.35 15.35
N TYR A 131 1.68 2.37 15.31
CA TYR A 131 1.72 1.29 16.29
C TYR A 131 1.93 1.80 17.73
N PHE A 132 2.93 2.67 17.96
CA PHE A 132 3.23 3.14 19.31
C PHE A 132 2.17 4.09 19.88
N ASN A 133 1.51 4.89 19.04
CA ASN A 133 0.52 5.88 19.51
C ASN A 133 -0.92 5.36 19.48
N SER A 134 -1.20 4.31 18.70
CA SER A 134 -2.55 3.76 18.51
C SER A 134 -2.56 2.23 18.54
N GLN A 135 -1.76 1.61 19.42
CA GLN A 135 -1.48 0.17 19.42
C GLN A 135 -2.73 -0.71 19.35
N GLN A 136 -3.76 -0.43 20.16
CA GLN A 136 -5.00 -1.21 20.15
C GLN A 136 -5.71 -1.16 18.80
N TYR A 137 -5.78 0.03 18.20
CA TYR A 137 -6.38 0.22 16.89
C TYR A 137 -5.53 -0.44 15.80
N PHE A 138 -4.21 -0.25 15.84
CA PHE A 138 -3.28 -0.86 14.89
C PHE A 138 -3.39 -2.39 14.91
N VAL A 139 -3.32 -3.00 16.10
CA VAL A 139 -3.40 -4.46 16.27
C VAL A 139 -4.76 -5.01 15.85
N PHE A 140 -5.84 -4.34 16.21
CA PHE A 140 -7.19 -4.81 15.87
C PHE A 140 -7.44 -4.75 14.37
N TYR A 141 -6.95 -3.70 13.70
CA TYR A 141 -7.23 -3.45 12.30
C TYR A 141 -6.10 -3.80 11.34
N LYS A 142 -4.95 -4.34 11.77
CA LYS A 142 -3.84 -4.69 10.86
C LYS A 142 -4.23 -5.70 9.78
N ASN A 143 -5.20 -6.57 10.09
CA ASN A 143 -5.75 -7.54 9.13
C ASN A 143 -6.96 -7.00 8.36
N ASN A 144 -7.47 -5.82 8.73
CA ASN A 144 -8.56 -5.16 8.03
C ASN A 144 -8.02 -4.47 6.79
N ARG A 145 -8.40 -4.96 5.61
CA ARG A 145 -7.86 -4.49 4.34
C ARG A 145 -8.15 -3.01 4.06
N MET A 146 -9.29 -2.48 4.50
CA MET A 146 -9.61 -1.05 4.32
C MET A 146 -8.69 -0.18 5.17
N VAL A 147 -8.53 -0.54 6.45
CA VAL A 147 -7.69 0.23 7.38
C VAL A 147 -6.23 0.13 6.99
N LYS A 148 -5.77 -1.06 6.56
CA LYS A 148 -4.42 -1.22 5.98
C LYS A 148 -4.20 -0.26 4.81
N ALA A 149 -5.11 -0.21 3.85
CA ALA A 149 -4.96 0.68 2.70
C ALA A 149 -4.89 2.17 3.09
N LEU A 150 -5.55 2.56 4.18
CA LEU A 150 -5.49 3.93 4.71
C LEU A 150 -4.19 4.20 5.48
N PHE A 151 -3.68 3.24 6.26
CA PHE A 151 -2.36 3.37 6.87
C PHE A 151 -1.26 3.52 5.82
N GLU A 152 -1.37 2.80 4.71
CA GLU A 152 -0.45 2.91 3.57
C GLU A 152 -0.58 4.28 2.90
N ALA A 153 -1.80 4.83 2.78
CA ALA A 153 -2.00 6.19 2.27
C ALA A 153 -1.37 7.24 3.18
N ASP A 154 -1.53 7.12 4.50
CA ASP A 154 -0.90 8.01 5.46
C ASP A 154 0.63 7.92 5.39
N ALA A 155 1.19 6.70 5.28
CA ALA A 155 2.63 6.50 5.11
C ALA A 155 3.15 7.11 3.80
N TYR A 156 2.47 6.90 2.68
CA TYR A 156 2.80 7.53 1.40
C TYR A 156 2.70 9.05 1.42
N ALA A 157 1.74 9.62 2.15
CA ALA A 157 1.63 11.06 2.33
C ALA A 157 2.86 11.62 3.07
N ILE A 158 3.26 10.97 4.17
CA ILE A 158 4.43 11.39 4.95
C ILE A 158 5.73 11.18 4.16
N GLU A 159 5.85 10.07 3.44
CA GLU A 159 6.96 9.82 2.52
C GLU A 159 7.07 10.92 1.45
N SER A 160 5.95 11.29 0.82
CA SER A 160 5.88 12.37 -0.16
C SER A 160 6.34 13.70 0.43
N LEU A 161 5.81 14.05 1.61
CA LEU A 161 6.21 15.26 2.34
C LEU A 161 7.70 15.25 2.69
N PHE A 162 8.27 14.10 3.04
CA PHE A 162 9.69 13.97 3.30
C PHE A 162 10.53 14.19 2.03
N ILE A 163 10.16 13.56 0.91
CA ILE A 163 10.83 13.76 -0.38
C ILE A 163 10.84 15.26 -0.74
N GLU A 164 9.69 15.92 -0.64
CA GLU A 164 9.54 17.33 -1.00
C GLU A 164 10.28 18.31 -0.10
N ASN A 165 10.29 18.06 1.21
CA ASN A 165 10.78 19.02 2.19
C ASN A 165 12.19 18.70 2.69
N TYR A 166 12.71 17.49 2.44
CA TYR A 166 14.01 17.08 2.94
C TYR A 166 14.97 16.62 1.83
N LEU A 167 14.48 15.90 0.82
CA LEU A 167 15.37 15.39 -0.24
C LEU A 167 15.56 16.41 -1.37
N LEU A 168 14.46 16.89 -1.97
CA LEU A 168 14.52 17.83 -3.10
C LEU A 168 15.25 19.15 -2.77
N PRO A 169 15.06 19.82 -1.60
CA PRO A 169 15.74 21.07 -1.28
C PRO A 169 17.26 20.89 -1.12
N GLN A 170 17.71 19.67 -0.81
CA GLN A 170 19.11 19.29 -0.69
C GLN A 170 19.66 18.68 -1.99
N GLN A 171 18.92 18.77 -3.10
CA GLN A 171 19.33 18.33 -4.44
C GLN A 171 19.65 16.84 -4.54
N PHE A 172 19.00 15.99 -3.73
CA PHE A 172 19.08 14.54 -3.91
C PHE A 172 18.52 14.15 -5.29
N LYS A 173 19.23 13.26 -5.98
CA LYS A 173 18.69 12.58 -7.16
C LYS A 173 17.62 11.60 -6.69
N ILE A 174 16.37 11.82 -7.09
CA ILE A 174 15.24 10.95 -6.79
C ILE A 174 14.95 9.99 -7.96
N THR A 175 14.34 8.86 -7.65
CA THR A 175 13.97 7.80 -8.58
C THR A 175 12.65 8.09 -9.29
N LYS A 176 12.30 7.26 -10.29
CA LYS A 176 10.98 7.31 -10.93
C LYS A 176 9.84 7.07 -9.96
N PHE A 177 10.02 6.15 -9.01
CA PHE A 177 9.04 5.88 -7.97
C PHE A 177 8.78 7.12 -7.11
N GLU A 178 9.83 7.73 -6.58
CA GLU A 178 9.73 8.93 -5.75
C GLU A 178 9.10 10.11 -6.52
N THR A 179 9.47 10.27 -7.80
CA THR A 179 8.86 11.28 -8.67
C THR A 179 7.36 11.03 -8.85
N PHE A 180 6.97 9.79 -9.20
CA PHE A 180 5.57 9.39 -9.35
C PHE A 180 4.78 9.64 -8.05
N LEU A 181 5.35 9.27 -6.91
CA LEU A 181 4.70 9.40 -5.61
C LEU A 181 4.41 10.87 -5.25
N VAL A 182 5.39 11.76 -5.42
CA VAL A 182 5.20 13.19 -5.16
C VAL A 182 4.18 13.81 -6.12
N GLU A 183 4.19 13.42 -7.40
CA GLU A 183 3.20 13.88 -8.37
C GLU A 183 1.79 13.39 -8.02
N ASP A 184 1.65 12.13 -7.63
CA ASP A 184 0.37 11.54 -7.26
C ASP A 184 -0.20 12.17 -5.98
N PHE A 185 0.65 12.44 -5.00
CA PHE A 185 0.30 13.18 -3.78
C PHE A 185 -0.30 14.56 -4.12
N LYS A 186 0.35 15.32 -5.01
CA LYS A 186 -0.09 16.68 -5.37
C LYS A 186 -1.33 16.72 -6.23
N ASN A 187 -1.43 15.81 -7.19
CA ASN A 187 -2.40 15.92 -8.27
C ASN A 187 -3.66 15.09 -8.01
N THR A 188 -3.57 14.00 -7.26
CA THR A 188 -4.68 13.07 -7.07
C THR A 188 -4.92 12.68 -5.60
N ASN A 189 -4.17 13.27 -4.66
CA ASN A 189 -4.19 12.89 -3.25
C ASN A 189 -3.95 11.38 -3.06
N LEU A 190 -2.90 10.84 -3.69
CA LEU A 190 -2.45 9.44 -3.57
C LEU A 190 -3.41 8.39 -4.16
N SER A 191 -4.34 8.81 -5.01
CA SER A 191 -5.33 7.89 -5.56
C SER A 191 -4.70 6.82 -6.44
N LYS A 192 -3.65 7.14 -7.20
CA LYS A 192 -3.04 6.16 -8.13
C LYS A 192 -2.14 5.19 -7.39
N ILE A 193 -1.30 5.64 -6.44
CA ILE A 193 -0.43 4.73 -5.69
C ILE A 193 -1.25 3.73 -4.86
N ILE A 194 -2.36 4.18 -4.25
CA ILE A 194 -3.26 3.29 -3.50
C ILE A 194 -4.00 2.33 -4.42
N LEU A 195 -4.43 2.77 -5.61
CA LEU A 195 -4.97 1.88 -6.63
C LEU A 195 -3.94 0.80 -7.00
N ILE A 196 -2.69 1.17 -7.25
CA ILE A 196 -1.65 0.26 -7.74
C ILE A 196 -1.22 -0.74 -6.66
N ASN A 197 -1.01 -0.28 -5.42
CA ASN A 197 -0.43 -1.13 -4.36
C ASN A 197 -1.49 -1.83 -3.49
N GLN A 198 -2.67 -1.23 -3.30
CA GLN A 198 -3.73 -1.77 -2.44
C GLN A 198 -4.92 -2.32 -3.23
N ILE A 199 -4.96 -2.08 -4.55
CA ILE A 199 -6.06 -2.46 -5.45
C ILE A 199 -7.37 -1.89 -4.88
N ALA A 200 -7.34 -0.60 -4.55
CA ALA A 200 -8.44 0.08 -3.90
C ALA A 200 -8.56 1.56 -4.33
N SER A 201 -9.77 2.10 -4.22
CA SER A 201 -10.09 3.51 -4.40
C SER A 201 -10.07 4.20 -3.04
N ILE A 202 -9.08 5.07 -2.81
CA ILE A 202 -8.96 5.82 -1.54
C ILE A 202 -10.21 6.66 -1.26
N HIS A 203 -10.80 7.26 -2.29
CA HIS A 203 -12.02 8.04 -2.19
C HIS A 203 -13.20 7.22 -1.66
N LEU A 204 -13.36 5.99 -2.16
CA LEU A 204 -14.43 5.12 -1.69
C LEU A 204 -14.16 4.61 -0.27
N LEU A 205 -12.90 4.31 0.06
CA LEU A 205 -12.51 3.92 1.42
C LEU A 205 -12.86 5.01 2.45
N HIS A 206 -12.59 6.28 2.15
CA HIS A 206 -12.99 7.39 3.03
C HIS A 206 -14.51 7.47 3.23
N ASN A 207 -15.29 7.28 2.16
CA ASN A 207 -16.75 7.28 2.25
C ASN A 207 -17.25 6.08 3.10
N PHE A 208 -16.67 4.90 2.92
CA PHE A 208 -16.97 3.72 3.73
C PHE A 208 -16.69 3.95 5.22
N LEU A 209 -15.55 4.57 5.56
CA LEU A 209 -15.26 4.92 6.94
C LEU A 209 -16.23 5.95 7.52
N GLN A 210 -16.60 6.98 6.74
CA GLN A 210 -17.58 7.97 7.18
C GLN A 210 -18.94 7.33 7.50
N ILE A 211 -19.38 6.38 6.66
CA ILE A 211 -20.62 5.62 6.91
C ILE A 211 -20.46 4.74 8.15
N ARG A 212 -19.36 4.00 8.27
CA ARG A 212 -19.10 3.12 9.43
C ARG A 212 -19.12 3.90 10.74
N ASP A 213 -18.47 5.06 10.75
CA ASP A 213 -18.24 5.87 11.94
C ASP A 213 -19.35 6.90 12.22
N SER A 214 -20.39 6.95 11.37
CA SER A 214 -21.57 7.75 11.61
C SER A 214 -22.34 7.26 12.84
N LYS A 215 -23.17 8.15 13.41
CA LYS A 215 -24.06 7.84 14.55
C LYS A 215 -25.39 7.22 14.12
N GLU A 216 -25.54 6.88 12.85
CA GLU A 216 -26.75 6.26 12.33
C GLU A 216 -26.85 4.79 12.75
N SER A 217 -28.05 4.23 12.74
CA SER A 217 -28.29 2.80 12.96
C SER A 217 -27.61 1.94 11.88
N ILE A 218 -27.25 0.69 12.19
CA ILE A 218 -26.85 -0.35 11.21
C ILE A 218 -27.71 -0.34 9.95
N GLU A 219 -29.04 -0.30 10.07
CA GLU A 219 -29.96 -0.31 8.92
C GLU A 219 -29.67 0.85 7.94
N ASN A 220 -29.66 2.08 8.45
CA ASN A 220 -29.34 3.27 7.64
C ASN A 220 -27.94 3.21 7.03
N LYS A 221 -26.93 2.74 7.77
CA LYS A 221 -25.57 2.56 7.24
C LYS A 221 -25.57 1.57 6.08
N THR A 222 -26.20 0.41 6.23
CA THR A 222 -26.28 -0.59 5.16
C THR A 222 -27.09 -0.11 3.96
N ASN A 223 -28.13 0.70 4.17
CA ASN A 223 -28.87 1.36 3.09
C ASN A 223 -28.00 2.38 2.33
N ALA A 224 -27.18 3.16 3.03
CA ALA A 224 -26.22 4.08 2.41
C ALA A 224 -25.17 3.33 1.57
N LEU A 225 -24.62 2.22 2.11
CA LEU A 225 -23.71 1.35 1.34
C LEU A 225 -24.41 0.78 0.10
N ASN A 226 -25.66 0.35 0.22
CA ASN A 226 -26.40 -0.16 -0.92
C ASN A 226 -26.66 0.93 -1.97
N ALA A 227 -26.94 2.16 -1.56
CA ALA A 227 -27.14 3.28 -2.48
C ALA A 227 -25.88 3.59 -3.31
N ILE A 228 -24.69 3.45 -2.71
CA ILE A 228 -23.41 3.51 -3.45
C ILE A 228 -23.38 2.41 -4.52
N GLY A 229 -23.71 1.18 -4.17
CA GLY A 229 -23.71 0.06 -5.11
C GLY A 229 -24.74 0.21 -6.24
N GLU A 230 -25.95 0.71 -5.93
CA GLU A 230 -26.96 1.03 -6.94
C GLU A 230 -26.47 2.10 -7.92
N ASN A 231 -25.78 3.13 -7.42
CA ASN A 231 -25.19 4.15 -8.29
C ASN A 231 -24.06 3.60 -9.18
N LEU A 232 -23.25 2.66 -8.68
CA LEU A 232 -22.26 1.96 -9.49
C LEU A 232 -22.95 1.13 -10.59
N LEU A 233 -24.02 0.41 -10.26
CA LEU A 233 -24.77 -0.37 -11.26
C LEU A 233 -25.39 0.52 -12.35
N GLU A 234 -25.95 1.67 -11.98
CA GLU A 234 -26.52 2.64 -12.92
C GLU A 234 -25.46 3.15 -13.91
N LYS A 235 -24.25 3.43 -13.41
CA LYS A 235 -23.14 3.97 -14.20
C LYS A 235 -22.34 2.90 -14.95
N PHE A 236 -22.59 1.61 -14.73
CA PHE A 236 -21.79 0.54 -15.33
C PHE A 236 -21.71 0.62 -16.86
N ASN A 237 -22.83 0.95 -17.52
CA ASN A 237 -22.89 0.99 -18.97
C ASN A 237 -22.06 2.11 -19.61
N SER A 238 -21.56 3.08 -18.83
CA SER A 238 -20.67 4.14 -19.34
C SER A 238 -19.20 3.72 -19.39
N ILE A 239 -18.79 2.61 -18.74
CA ILE A 239 -17.39 2.16 -18.71
C ILE A 239 -16.81 1.92 -20.11
N PRO A 240 -17.51 1.25 -21.06
CA PRO A 240 -17.02 1.07 -22.42
C PRO A 240 -16.75 2.38 -23.19
N GLU A 241 -17.39 3.48 -22.79
CA GLU A 241 -17.30 4.78 -23.46
C GLU A 241 -16.04 5.57 -23.03
N ILE A 242 -15.39 5.16 -21.94
CA ILE A 242 -14.18 5.81 -21.41
C ILE A 242 -12.99 5.45 -22.30
N LYS A 243 -12.53 6.43 -23.09
CA LYS A 243 -11.38 6.29 -23.99
C LYS A 243 -10.03 6.39 -23.28
N ASP A 244 -9.96 7.17 -22.21
CA ASP A 244 -8.76 7.31 -21.40
C ASP A 244 -8.60 6.06 -20.52
N ASN A 245 -7.56 5.29 -20.78
CA ASN A 245 -7.32 4.04 -20.07
C ASN A 245 -7.03 4.27 -18.58
N GLU A 246 -6.30 5.32 -18.20
CA GLU A 246 -6.03 5.60 -16.77
C GLU A 246 -7.33 5.93 -16.04
N LEU A 247 -8.15 6.81 -16.61
CA LEU A 247 -9.45 7.16 -16.04
C LEU A 247 -10.37 5.93 -15.95
N LYS A 248 -10.34 5.06 -16.96
CA LYS A 248 -11.12 3.81 -16.94
C LYS A 248 -10.70 2.92 -15.77
N MET A 249 -9.40 2.77 -15.52
CA MET A 249 -8.91 1.96 -14.39
C MET A 249 -9.26 2.59 -13.04
N GLU A 250 -9.17 3.92 -12.92
CA GLU A 250 -9.64 4.63 -11.72
C GLU A 250 -11.13 4.38 -11.47
N VAL A 251 -11.98 4.44 -12.51
CA VAL A 251 -13.41 4.11 -12.39
C VAL A 251 -13.61 2.65 -11.98
N LEU A 252 -12.92 1.70 -12.60
CA LEU A 252 -12.99 0.27 -12.26
C LEU A 252 -12.57 0.01 -10.80
N SER A 253 -11.63 0.80 -10.25
CA SER A 253 -11.20 0.66 -8.86
C SER A 253 -12.33 0.88 -7.85
N PHE A 254 -13.34 1.71 -8.15
CA PHE A 254 -14.52 1.86 -7.28
C PHE A 254 -15.32 0.56 -7.18
N TYR A 255 -15.54 -0.12 -8.31
CA TYR A 255 -16.26 -1.39 -8.34
C TYR A 255 -15.48 -2.47 -7.60
N ILE A 256 -14.18 -2.57 -7.83
CA ILE A 256 -13.30 -3.56 -7.19
C ILE A 256 -13.20 -3.32 -5.67
N THR A 257 -13.12 -2.07 -5.25
CA THR A 257 -13.13 -1.70 -3.83
C THR A 257 -14.46 -2.06 -3.18
N TYR A 258 -15.57 -1.75 -3.85
CA TYR A 258 -16.90 -2.08 -3.34
C TYR A 258 -17.05 -3.59 -3.11
N ILE A 259 -16.73 -4.42 -4.10
CA ILE A 259 -16.89 -5.88 -3.97
C ILE A 259 -15.95 -6.48 -2.93
N SER A 260 -14.71 -5.99 -2.83
CA SER A 260 -13.68 -6.61 -2.01
C SER A 260 -13.76 -6.24 -0.53
N MET A 261 -14.37 -5.10 -0.20
CA MET A 261 -14.42 -4.58 1.17
C MET A 261 -15.77 -4.79 1.87
N MET A 262 -16.84 -5.08 1.12
CA MET A 262 -18.20 -5.02 1.67
C MET A 262 -18.44 -5.96 2.86
N ASP A 263 -17.94 -7.19 2.81
CA ASP A 263 -18.17 -8.16 3.90
C ASP A 263 -17.51 -7.66 5.19
N GLN A 264 -16.24 -7.29 5.11
CA GLN A 264 -15.49 -6.76 6.26
C GLN A 264 -16.11 -5.47 6.79
N LEU A 265 -16.53 -4.56 5.90
CA LEU A 265 -17.13 -3.28 6.30
C LEU A 265 -18.42 -3.46 7.09
N VAL A 266 -19.32 -4.34 6.63
CA VAL A 266 -20.57 -4.59 7.34
C VAL A 266 -20.32 -5.34 8.65
N TYR A 267 -19.37 -6.28 8.67
CA TYR A 267 -18.91 -6.89 9.93
C TYR A 267 -18.40 -5.83 10.92
N ASP A 268 -17.57 -4.89 10.47
CA ASP A 268 -17.03 -3.83 11.34
C ASP A 268 -18.13 -2.92 11.90
N ILE A 269 -19.17 -2.63 11.09
CA ILE A 269 -20.34 -1.85 11.51
C ILE A 269 -21.07 -2.59 12.65
N GLU A 270 -21.36 -3.87 12.47
CA GLU A 270 -22.01 -4.69 13.52
C GLU A 270 -21.14 -4.79 14.77
N GLN A 271 -19.85 -5.07 14.60
CA GLN A 271 -18.90 -5.24 15.70
C GLN A 271 -18.77 -3.96 16.54
N LYS A 272 -18.80 -2.79 15.90
CA LYS A 272 -18.69 -1.50 16.59
C LYS A 272 -19.93 -1.16 17.41
N GLU A 273 -21.11 -1.62 16.99
CA GLU A 273 -22.38 -1.42 17.71
C GLU A 273 -22.67 -2.55 18.73
N SER A 274 -21.89 -3.64 18.69
CA SER A 274 -22.00 -4.77 19.60
C SER A 274 -21.18 -4.56 20.88
N ASN A 275 -21.77 -4.94 22.03
CA ASN A 275 -21.07 -4.99 23.32
C ASN A 275 -20.19 -6.24 23.48
N THR A 276 -20.27 -7.19 22.54
CA THR A 276 -19.51 -8.44 22.53
C THR A 276 -18.77 -8.62 21.23
N ILE A 277 -17.63 -9.32 21.26
CA ILE A 277 -16.92 -9.70 20.04
C ILE A 277 -17.80 -10.69 19.26
N LEU A 278 -18.11 -10.33 18.02
CA LEU A 278 -18.88 -11.12 17.07
C LEU A 278 -17.98 -12.18 16.44
N ASP A 279 -18.51 -13.38 16.32
CA ASP A 279 -17.84 -14.49 15.66
C ASP A 279 -17.76 -14.25 14.14
N THR A 280 -16.54 -14.04 13.64
CA THR A 280 -16.26 -13.80 12.23
C THR A 280 -16.72 -14.96 11.34
N GLU A 281 -16.74 -16.19 11.84
CA GLU A 281 -17.16 -17.37 11.06
C GLU A 281 -18.69 -17.44 10.90
N LYS A 282 -19.43 -16.78 11.80
CA LYS A 282 -20.90 -16.74 11.76
C LYS A 282 -21.44 -15.54 10.99
N PHE A 283 -20.60 -14.54 10.73
CA PHE A 283 -21.00 -13.37 9.96
C PHE A 283 -21.29 -13.74 8.50
N SER A 284 -22.40 -13.22 7.95
CA SER A 284 -22.74 -13.39 6.54
C SER A 284 -23.44 -12.15 6.01
N LEU A 285 -22.91 -11.59 4.92
CA LEU A 285 -23.55 -10.48 4.22
C LEU A 285 -24.95 -10.84 3.68
N GLN A 286 -25.27 -12.12 3.54
CA GLN A 286 -26.60 -12.57 3.10
C GLN A 286 -27.73 -12.13 4.05
N ASN A 287 -27.41 -11.86 5.32
CA ASN A 287 -28.34 -11.26 6.28
C ASN A 287 -28.82 -9.87 5.83
N TYR A 288 -28.04 -9.19 4.97
CA TYR A 288 -28.34 -7.91 4.36
C TYR A 288 -28.71 -8.10 2.89
N LYS A 289 -29.87 -8.73 2.65
CA LYS A 289 -30.28 -9.23 1.32
C LYS A 289 -30.10 -8.22 0.18
N LYS A 290 -30.52 -6.97 0.36
CA LYS A 290 -30.43 -5.93 -0.68
C LYS A 290 -28.96 -5.66 -1.05
N LEU A 291 -28.13 -5.43 -0.04
CA LEU A 291 -26.71 -5.16 -0.19
C LEU A 291 -25.95 -6.34 -0.81
N TYR A 292 -26.27 -7.56 -0.38
CA TYR A 292 -25.72 -8.79 -0.94
C TYR A 292 -26.05 -8.95 -2.44
N GLN A 293 -27.30 -8.75 -2.82
CA GLN A 293 -27.74 -8.82 -4.23
C GLN A 293 -27.07 -7.75 -5.10
N THR A 294 -26.94 -6.54 -4.59
CA THR A 294 -26.23 -5.45 -5.26
C THR A 294 -24.75 -5.80 -5.47
N LYS A 295 -24.07 -6.30 -4.43
CA LYS A 295 -22.67 -6.76 -4.52
C LYS A 295 -22.50 -7.88 -5.55
N GLN A 296 -23.37 -8.88 -5.56
CA GLN A 296 -23.33 -9.97 -6.55
C GLN A 296 -23.50 -9.44 -7.98
N SER A 297 -24.49 -8.55 -8.18
CA SER A 297 -24.76 -7.96 -9.50
C SER A 297 -23.56 -7.16 -10.03
N ILE A 298 -22.88 -6.42 -9.14
CA ILE A 298 -21.64 -5.71 -9.50
C ILE A 298 -20.52 -6.70 -9.85
N SER A 299 -20.33 -7.73 -9.02
CA SER A 299 -19.28 -8.74 -9.22
C SER A 299 -19.42 -9.46 -10.56
N GLU A 300 -20.64 -9.84 -10.96
CA GLU A 300 -20.90 -10.49 -12.24
C GLU A 300 -20.58 -9.56 -13.42
N LYS A 301 -21.00 -8.29 -13.32
CA LYS A 301 -20.77 -7.28 -14.36
C LYS A 301 -19.29 -6.93 -14.53
N ILE A 302 -18.55 -6.76 -13.44
CA ILE A 302 -17.16 -6.30 -13.49
C ILE A 302 -16.18 -7.41 -13.92
N LYS A 303 -16.59 -8.67 -13.86
CA LYS A 303 -15.76 -9.85 -14.19
C LYS A 303 -15.10 -9.76 -15.58
N MET A 304 -15.78 -9.16 -16.55
CA MET A 304 -15.23 -8.97 -17.90
C MET A 304 -14.04 -8.01 -17.96
N TYR A 305 -13.89 -7.11 -16.99
CA TYR A 305 -12.81 -6.13 -16.90
C TYR A 305 -11.67 -6.58 -15.98
N GLU A 306 -11.84 -7.64 -15.19
CA GLU A 306 -10.81 -8.12 -14.26
C GLU A 306 -9.46 -8.40 -14.95
N PRO A 307 -9.39 -9.08 -16.12
CA PRO A 307 -8.10 -9.34 -16.77
C PRO A 307 -7.38 -8.05 -17.19
N GLU A 308 -8.12 -7.10 -17.78
CA GLU A 308 -7.59 -5.80 -18.21
C GLU A 308 -7.08 -4.98 -17.02
N PHE A 309 -7.84 -4.97 -15.92
CA PHE A 309 -7.46 -4.28 -14.70
C PHE A 309 -6.19 -4.88 -14.09
N GLN A 310 -6.10 -6.21 -13.99
CA GLN A 310 -4.92 -6.88 -13.45
C GLN A 310 -3.67 -6.63 -14.31
N GLU A 311 -3.80 -6.67 -15.64
CA GLU A 311 -2.70 -6.33 -16.55
C GLU A 311 -2.21 -4.89 -16.33
N TYR A 312 -3.13 -3.94 -16.15
CA TYR A 312 -2.80 -2.56 -15.82
C TYR A 312 -2.03 -2.46 -14.50
N ILE A 313 -2.49 -3.10 -13.42
CA ILE A 313 -1.81 -3.09 -12.12
C ILE A 313 -0.37 -3.61 -12.25
N ILE A 314 -0.18 -4.73 -12.96
CA ILE A 314 1.14 -5.34 -13.15
C ILE A 314 2.05 -4.40 -13.95
N LYS A 315 1.54 -3.84 -15.04
CA LYS A 315 2.30 -2.92 -15.91
C LYS A 315 2.70 -1.65 -15.19
N GLU A 316 1.79 -1.05 -14.42
CA GLU A 316 2.07 0.18 -13.67
C GLU A 316 3.02 -0.07 -12.51
N ASN A 317 2.87 -1.18 -11.79
CA ASN A 317 3.86 -1.60 -10.78
C ASN A 317 5.25 -1.75 -11.41
N ALA A 318 5.36 -2.40 -12.57
CA ALA A 318 6.64 -2.50 -13.26
C ALA A 318 7.15 -1.10 -13.66
N ARG A 319 6.31 -0.26 -14.27
CA ARG A 319 6.68 1.09 -14.75
C ARG A 319 7.30 1.95 -13.66
N ILE A 320 6.69 1.99 -12.46
CA ILE A 320 7.18 2.84 -11.37
C ILE A 320 8.42 2.26 -10.66
N ARG A 321 8.69 0.95 -10.82
CA ARG A 321 9.79 0.24 -10.14
C ARG A 321 11.02 -0.07 -11.02
N ILE A 322 10.96 0.16 -12.35
CA ILE A 322 12.01 -0.24 -13.33
C ILE A 322 13.34 0.55 -13.24
N GLU A 323 13.44 1.63 -12.46
CA GLU A 323 14.65 2.49 -12.41
C GLU A 323 15.25 2.68 -11.02
N ILE A 324 15.19 1.65 -10.19
CA ILE A 324 15.95 1.58 -8.93
C ILE A 324 17.03 0.51 -9.05
#